data_AF-B7FKJ2-F1
#
_entry.id   AF-B7FKJ2-F1
#
_cell.length_a   1.000
_cell.length_b   1.000
_cell.length_c   1.000
_cell.angle_alpha   90.00
_cell.angle_beta   90.00
_cell.angle_gamma   90.00
#
_symmetry.space_group_name_H-M   'P 1'
#
loop_
_entity.id
_entity.type
_entity.pdbx_description
1 polymer ?
#
loop_
_entity_poly.entity_id
_entity_poly.type
_entity_poly.pdbx_seq_one_letter_code
_entity_poly.pdbx_strand_id
1 'polypeptide(L)'
;ATLVQDSLRLATDVIPSYSFGSINAISGFSIPAQGLLGLGRGPLSLLSQTGSLYSGVFSYCLPSFKSYYFSGSLKLGPVGQPKSIRTTPLLRNPRRPSLYFVNLTGITVGKVNVPFPKELLA
;
A
#
# COMPACT_ATOMS: atom_id res chain seq x y z
N ALA A 1 -20.50 -9.69 1.48
CA ALA A 1 -20.05 -8.35 1.89
C ALA A 1 -20.94 -7.32 1.20
N THR A 2 -21.33 -6.26 1.89
CA THR A 2 -22.13 -5.16 1.33
C THR A 2 -21.26 -3.91 1.22
N LEU A 3 -21.46 -3.11 0.18
CA LEU A 3 -20.80 -1.82 0.07
C LEU A 3 -21.57 -0.81 0.93
N VAL A 4 -20.85 -0.12 1.81
CA VAL A 4 -21.41 0.87 2.74
C VAL A 4 -20.58 2.15 2.65
N GLN A 5 -21.20 3.27 2.95
CA GLN A 5 -20.55 4.58 3.06
C GLN A 5 -20.68 5.11 4.47
N ASP A 6 -19.58 5.65 5.00
CA ASP A 6 -19.57 6.37 6.27
C ASP A 6 -18.42 7.40 6.26
N SER A 7 -18.31 8.19 7.32
CA SER A 7 -17.19 9.12 7.50
C SER A 7 -15.97 8.40 8.05
N LEU A 8 -14.86 8.43 7.32
CA LEU A 8 -13.57 7.93 7.79
C LEU A 8 -12.73 9.09 8.31
N ARG A 9 -12.35 9.03 9.59
CA ARG A 9 -11.43 10.03 10.17
C ARG A 9 -10.00 9.49 10.23
N LEU A 10 -9.06 10.22 9.63
CA LEU A 10 -7.63 9.93 9.67
C LEU A 10 -6.90 11.12 10.29
N ALA A 11 -6.41 10.95 11.52
CA ALA A 11 -5.85 12.04 12.32
C ALA A 11 -6.80 13.27 12.37
N THR A 12 -6.42 14.37 11.73
CA THR A 12 -7.20 15.61 11.66
C THR A 12 -8.19 15.64 10.52
N ASP A 13 -8.05 14.76 9.53
CA ASP A 13 -8.84 14.79 8.31
C ASP A 13 -10.08 13.92 8.44
N VAL A 14 -11.22 14.45 7.99
CA VAL A 14 -12.48 13.70 7.90
C VAL A 14 -12.81 13.52 6.42
N ILE A 15 -12.92 12.26 6.00
CA ILE A 15 -13.24 11.85 4.65
C ILE A 15 -14.72 11.45 4.66
N PRO A 16 -15.64 12.33 4.23
CA PRO A 16 -17.06 11.99 4.17
C PRO A 16 -17.32 10.97 3.06
N SER A 17 -18.39 10.19 3.22
CA SER A 17 -18.86 9.22 2.21
C SER A 17 -17.78 8.23 1.75
N TYR A 18 -16.85 7.88 2.64
CA TYR A 18 -15.83 6.87 2.37
C TYR A 18 -16.50 5.52 2.18
N SER A 19 -16.28 4.91 1.01
CA SER A 19 -16.90 3.65 0.62
C SER A 19 -16.04 2.47 1.06
N PHE A 20 -16.59 1.55 1.83
CA PHE A 20 -15.91 0.34 2.29
C PHE A 20 -16.84 -0.88 2.31
N GLY A 21 -16.25 -2.08 2.32
CA GLY A 21 -17.00 -3.33 2.39
C GLY A 21 -17.30 -3.70 3.84
N SER A 22 -18.59 -3.82 4.19
CA SER A 22 -19.03 -4.45 5.43
C SER A 22 -19.09 -5.98 5.23
N ILE A 23 -18.34 -6.70 6.05
CA ILE A 23 -18.17 -8.15 5.94
C ILE A 23 -18.74 -8.80 7.20
N ASN A 24 -19.78 -9.62 7.05
CA ASN A 24 -20.45 -10.26 8.19
C ASN A 24 -19.79 -11.59 8.60
N ALA A 25 -19.07 -12.23 7.68
CA ALA A 25 -18.36 -13.48 7.92
C ALA A 25 -17.12 -13.53 7.02
N ILE A 26 -16.02 -14.04 7.58
CA ILE A 26 -14.74 -14.16 6.91
C ILE A 26 -14.40 -15.65 6.87
N SER A 27 -14.11 -16.20 5.70
CA SER A 27 -13.56 -17.55 5.59
C SER A 27 -12.04 -17.50 5.66
N GLY A 28 -11.45 -18.09 6.70
CA GLY A 28 -9.99 -18.15 6.91
C GLY A 28 -9.40 -16.97 7.72
N PHE A 29 -8.07 -16.94 7.83
CA PHE A 29 -7.31 -15.97 8.64
C PHE A 29 -6.83 -14.73 7.87
N SER A 30 -7.41 -14.45 6.70
CA SER A 30 -6.89 -13.47 5.74
C SER A 30 -7.20 -12.01 6.10
N ILE A 31 -8.14 -11.76 7.02
CA ILE A 31 -8.55 -10.40 7.41
C ILE A 31 -8.54 -10.31 8.94
N PRO A 32 -7.79 -9.37 9.54
CA PRO A 32 -7.84 -9.12 10.98
C PRO A 32 -9.26 -8.75 11.43
N ALA A 33 -9.58 -8.97 12.71
CA ALA A 33 -10.87 -8.56 13.28
C ALA A 33 -11.12 -7.04 13.16
N GLN A 34 -10.04 -6.26 13.07
CA GLN A 34 -10.05 -4.80 12.89
C GLN A 34 -10.30 -4.36 11.45
N GLY A 35 -10.42 -5.30 10.50
CA GLY A 35 -10.61 -5.03 9.08
C GLY A 35 -9.30 -4.89 8.30
N LEU A 36 -9.43 -4.46 7.04
CA LEU A 36 -8.32 -4.32 6.10
C LEU A 36 -8.38 -2.96 5.41
N LEU A 37 -7.27 -2.23 5.45
CA LEU A 37 -7.11 -0.96 4.74
C LEU A 37 -6.36 -1.17 3.43
N GLY A 38 -7.05 -0.97 2.31
CA GLY A 38 -6.46 -1.11 0.97
C GLY A 38 -5.66 0.12 0.55
N LEU A 39 -4.33 0.00 0.43
CA LEU A 39 -3.43 1.03 -0.11
C LEU A 39 -3.07 0.83 -1.60
N GLY A 40 -3.77 -0.08 -2.28
CA GLY A 40 -3.56 -0.35 -3.70
C GLY A 40 -4.05 0.76 -4.62
N ARG A 41 -4.00 0.51 -5.93
CA ARG A 41 -4.43 1.43 -7.01
C ARG A 41 -5.85 1.17 -7.51
N GLY A 42 -6.64 0.42 -6.73
CA GLY A 42 -8.04 0.13 -7.07
C GLY A 42 -8.95 1.33 -6.81
N PRO A 43 -10.11 1.43 -7.48
CA PRO A 43 -11.00 2.59 -7.36
C PRO A 43 -11.55 2.80 -5.93
N LEU A 44 -11.72 1.71 -5.17
CA LEU A 44 -12.17 1.76 -3.76
C LEU A 44 -11.00 1.77 -2.75
N SER A 45 -9.75 1.91 -3.20
CA SER A 45 -8.64 2.04 -2.25
C SER A 45 -8.67 3.38 -1.53
N LEU A 46 -7.99 3.46 -0.38
CA LEU A 46 -7.88 4.71 0.36
C LEU A 46 -7.33 5.82 -0.54
N LEU A 47 -6.26 5.53 -1.27
CA LEU A 47 -5.54 6.51 -2.08
C LEU A 47 -6.37 7.03 -3.27
N SER A 48 -7.22 6.19 -3.85
CA SER A 48 -8.12 6.61 -4.93
C SER A 48 -9.25 7.49 -4.42
N GLN A 49 -9.86 7.12 -3.29
CA GLN A 49 -10.96 7.88 -2.70
C GLN A 49 -10.50 9.20 -2.06
N THR A 50 -9.23 9.30 -1.67
CA THR A 50 -8.62 10.48 -1.03
C THR A 50 -7.64 11.21 -1.94
N GLY A 51 -7.70 10.98 -3.25
CA GLY A 51 -6.76 11.56 -4.22
C GLY A 51 -6.70 13.09 -4.18
N SER A 52 -7.83 13.76 -3.92
CA SER A 52 -7.89 15.22 -3.77
C SER A 52 -7.18 15.74 -2.51
N LEU A 53 -7.12 14.94 -1.44
CA LEU A 53 -6.48 15.31 -0.17
C LEU A 53 -5.00 14.95 -0.15
N TYR A 54 -4.66 13.74 -0.59
CA TYR A 54 -3.31 13.18 -0.43
C TYR A 54 -2.56 13.01 -1.75
N SER A 55 -3.13 13.44 -2.88
CA SER A 55 -2.49 13.35 -4.21
C SER A 55 -2.05 11.92 -4.60
N GLY A 56 -2.65 10.89 -4.00
CA GLY A 56 -2.25 9.49 -4.20
C GLY A 56 -0.84 9.15 -3.69
N VAL A 57 -0.21 10.02 -2.89
CA VAL A 57 1.14 9.82 -2.35
C VAL A 57 1.04 9.29 -0.91
N PHE A 58 1.84 8.27 -0.60
CA PHE A 58 1.99 7.77 0.76
C PHE A 58 3.38 7.18 0.98
N SER A 59 3.79 7.07 2.23
CA SER A 59 4.95 6.28 2.64
C SER A 59 4.66 5.58 3.96
N TYR A 60 5.38 4.49 4.20
CA TYR A 60 5.26 3.74 5.44
C TYR A 60 6.62 3.28 5.96
N CYS A 61 6.72 3.16 7.28
CA CYS A 61 7.79 2.45 7.96
C CYS A 61 7.14 1.32 8.75
N LEU A 62 7.32 0.08 8.30
CA LEU A 62 6.80 -1.09 8.99
C LEU A 62 7.70 -1.41 10.20
N PRO A 63 7.12 -1.64 11.39
CA PRO A 63 7.90 -2.04 12.54
C PRO A 63 8.51 -3.43 12.30
N SER A 64 9.70 -3.63 12.86
CA SER A 64 10.28 -4.99 12.94
C SER A 64 9.51 -5.80 13.97
N PHE A 65 9.17 -7.05 13.62
CA PHE A 65 8.56 -8.01 14.56
C PHE A 65 9.45 -8.31 15.78
N LYS A 66 10.75 -7.99 15.73
CA LYS A 66 11.70 -8.13 16.84
C LYS A 66 11.84 -6.86 17.69
N SER A 67 11.23 -5.74 17.28
CA SER A 67 11.35 -4.49 18.02
C SER A 67 10.56 -4.55 19.32
N TYR A 68 11.19 -4.18 20.43
CA TYR A 68 10.52 -4.07 21.74
C TYR A 68 9.35 -3.08 21.68
N TYR A 69 9.53 -1.98 20.95
CA TYR A 69 8.49 -1.02 20.64
C TYR A 69 7.99 -1.30 19.22
N PHE A 70 6.86 -1.98 19.09
CA PHE A 70 6.21 -2.31 17.81
C PHE A 70 5.50 -1.08 17.23
N SER A 71 6.28 -0.03 16.92
CA SER A 71 5.76 1.24 16.41
C SER A 71 6.28 1.51 15.00
N GLY A 72 5.36 1.79 14.09
CA GLY A 72 5.62 2.15 12.71
C GLY A 72 5.03 3.51 12.36
N SER A 73 5.06 3.87 11.09
CA SER A 73 4.37 5.07 10.60
C SER A 73 3.73 4.84 9.24
N LEU A 74 2.63 5.54 9.01
CA LEU A 74 2.01 5.72 7.70
C LEU A 74 1.80 7.21 7.50
N LYS A 75 2.36 7.77 6.43
CA LYS A 75 2.22 9.17 6.06
C LYS A 75 1.46 9.27 4.75
N LEU A 76 0.44 10.11 4.72
CA LEU A 76 -0.39 10.36 3.55
C LEU A 76 -0.12 11.77 3.05
N GLY A 77 -0.09 11.94 1.74
CA GLY A 77 0.18 13.22 1.10
C GLY A 77 1.66 13.47 0.81
N PRO A 78 1.95 14.53 0.03
CA PRO A 78 3.31 14.91 -0.33
C PRO A 78 4.09 15.54 0.84
N VAL A 79 3.38 16.06 1.85
CA VAL A 79 3.99 16.74 2.99
C VAL A 79 4.61 15.72 3.96
N GLY A 80 5.80 16.02 4.46
CA GLY A 80 6.49 15.19 5.46
C GLY A 80 7.09 13.90 4.90
N GLN A 81 7.15 13.76 3.57
CA GLN A 81 7.87 12.68 2.89
C GLN A 81 9.38 12.83 3.07
N PRO A 82 10.15 11.71 3.07
CA PRO A 82 11.59 11.79 3.24
C PRO A 82 12.25 12.58 2.10
N LYS A 83 13.18 13.49 2.44
CA LYS A 83 13.86 14.35 1.45
C LYS A 83 14.87 13.60 0.58
N SER A 84 15.46 12.54 1.12
CA SER A 84 16.43 11.70 0.43
C SER A 84 15.82 10.33 0.17
N ILE A 85 15.36 10.11 -1.05
CA ILE A 85 14.77 8.86 -1.51
C ILE A 85 15.41 8.44 -2.84
N ARG A 86 15.60 7.14 -3.02
CA ARG A 86 15.91 6.56 -4.33
C ARG A 86 14.61 6.10 -4.96
N THR A 87 14.37 6.51 -6.19
CA THR A 87 13.11 6.25 -6.89
C THR A 87 13.33 5.32 -8.08
N THR A 88 12.30 4.56 -8.41
CA THR A 88 12.20 3.78 -9.64
C THR A 88 10.78 3.93 -10.20
N PRO A 89 10.57 3.90 -11.52
CA PRO A 89 9.25 3.96 -12.10
C PRO A 89 8.35 2.81 -11.61
N LEU A 90 7.10 3.13 -11.29
CA LEU A 90 6.08 2.13 -10.99
C LEU A 90 5.47 1.60 -12.29
N LEU A 91 5.56 0.29 -12.49
CA LEU A 91 4.97 -0.41 -13.62
C LEU A 91 3.49 -0.72 -13.36
N ARG A 92 2.73 -0.88 -14.45
CA ARG A 92 1.31 -1.28 -14.40
C ARG A 92 1.14 -2.62 -15.08
N ASN A 93 0.65 -3.61 -14.34
CA ASN A 93 0.32 -4.91 -14.89
C ASN A 93 -1.17 -4.96 -15.27
N PRO A 94 -1.55 -5.15 -16.54
CA PRO A 94 -2.95 -5.22 -16.96
C PRO A 94 -3.75 -6.33 -16.26
N ARG A 95 -3.10 -7.45 -15.90
CA ARG A 95 -3.75 -8.57 -15.19
C ARG A 95 -3.98 -8.29 -13.70
N ARG A 96 -3.21 -7.38 -13.10
CA ARG A 96 -3.31 -7.00 -11.68
C ARG A 96 -3.12 -5.49 -11.50
N PRO A 97 -4.05 -4.67 -12.00
CA PRO A 97 -3.86 -3.21 -12.10
C PRO A 97 -3.86 -2.50 -10.73
N SER A 98 -4.36 -3.14 -9.68
CA SER A 98 -4.41 -2.60 -8.32
C SER A 98 -3.09 -2.72 -7.55
N LEU A 99 -2.15 -3.55 -7.99
CA LEU A 99 -0.87 -3.77 -7.30
C LEU A 99 0.24 -2.85 -7.83
N TYR A 100 1.27 -2.65 -7.01
CA TYR A 100 2.46 -1.90 -7.38
C TYR A 100 3.54 -2.86 -7.89
N PHE A 101 4.04 -2.60 -9.09
CA PHE A 101 5.13 -3.35 -9.69
C PHE A 101 6.30 -2.42 -9.95
N VAL A 102 7.51 -2.98 -9.92
CA VAL A 102 8.76 -2.29 -10.27
C VAL A 102 9.55 -3.17 -11.23
N ASN A 103 10.43 -2.57 -12.02
CA ASN A 103 11.34 -3.32 -12.87
C ASN A 103 12.52 -3.86 -12.04
N LEU A 104 12.58 -5.18 -11.86
CA LEU A 104 13.71 -5.85 -11.20
C LEU A 104 14.75 -6.19 -12.25
N THR A 105 15.95 -5.62 -12.16
CA THR A 105 17.01 -5.81 -13.17
C THR A 105 18.07 -6.84 -12.77
N GLY A 106 18.06 -7.29 -11.51
CA GLY A 106 19.01 -8.27 -11.00
C GLY A 106 18.97 -8.40 -9.48
N ILE A 107 19.64 -9.43 -8.97
CA ILE A 107 19.73 -9.76 -7.55
C ILE A 107 21.19 -10.08 -7.21
N THR A 108 21.68 -9.55 -6.10
CA THR A 108 23.03 -9.83 -5.59
C THR A 108 22.97 -10.35 -4.16
N VAL A 109 23.78 -11.35 -3.85
CA VAL A 109 23.99 -11.85 -2.48
C VAL A 109 25.44 -11.55 -2.08
N GLY A 110 25.62 -10.66 -1.11
CA GLY A 110 26.93 -10.06 -0.85
C GLY A 110 27.42 -9.28 -2.07
N LYS A 111 28.53 -9.70 -2.67
CA LYS A 111 29.11 -9.11 -3.89
C LYS A 111 28.93 -9.99 -5.13
N VAL A 112 28.15 -11.07 -5.03
CA VAL A 112 27.98 -12.05 -6.11
C VAL A 112 26.62 -11.85 -6.76
N ASN A 113 26.60 -11.73 -8.09
CA ASN A 113 25.37 -11.67 -8.87
C ASN A 113 24.74 -13.05 -8.96
N VAL A 114 23.44 -13.15 -8.65
CA VAL A 114 22.68 -14.40 -8.79
C VAL A 114 22.27 -14.57 -10.25
N PRO A 115 22.71 -15.64 -10.94
CA PRO A 115 22.31 -15.86 -12.32
C PRO A 115 20.79 -16.00 -12.42
N PHE A 116 20.17 -15.18 -13.27
CA PHE A 116 18.74 -15.27 -13.57
C PHE A 116 18.56 -15.31 -15.10
N PRO A 117 17.64 -16.13 -15.62
CA PRO A 117 17.24 -16.04 -17.02
C PRO A 117 16.61 -14.67 -17.26
N LYS A 118 17.20 -13.87 -18.15
CA LYS A 118 16.69 -12.52 -18.48
C LYS A 118 15.24 -12.55 -18.98
N GLU A 119 14.82 -13.68 -19.55
CA GLU A 119 13.47 -13.95 -20.03
C GLU A 119 12.40 -13.94 -18.93
N LEU A 120 12.79 -14.12 -17.66
CA LEU A 120 11.89 -14.08 -16.51
C LEU A 120 11.81 -12.69 -15.85
N LEU A 121 12.64 -11.74 -16.30
CA LEU A 121 12.47 -10.34 -15.91
C LEU A 121 11.42 -9.70 -16.81
N ALA A 122 10.45 -9.05 -16.17
CA ALA A 122 9.30 -8.42 -16.81
C ALA A 122 9.66 -7.15 -17.60
#